data_AF-A0A3C2BZG7-F1
#
_entry.id   AF-A0A3C2BZG7-F1
#
_cell.length_a   1.000
_cell.length_b   1.000
_cell.length_c   1.000
_cell.angle_alpha   90.00
_cell.angle_beta   90.00
_cell.angle_gamma   90.00
#
_symmetry.space_group_name_H-M   'P 1'
#
loop_
_entity.id
_entity.type
_entity.pdbx_description
1 polymer ?
#
loop_
_entity_poly.entity_id
_entity_poly.type
_entity_poly.pdbx_seq_one_letter_code
_entity_poly.pdbx_strand_id
1 'polypeptide(L)'
;RKLVISFIATVANYEYAFYWHLFLDGSIEFLVKATGILSTAAQHPNEKTPYGQALNNDGLYGPIHQHIFNVRMDFEVDGPLNAVYEVDTEIPADNPTYTAFRAVDRLLETEQAAIRKADSSKHRFWKIANRGSKNLVNEPVAYRLIPTNAITLAADDKAHVSQRAQFARNNLWVTAYDRAERFPAGEFPNQSTGSDGLHVWTQADRNIVDQDLVVWYTFGMHHVVRLEDWPVMPRQNIGFMLEPHGFFDQNPTLNLPATIEATTDPGQCCNGHQS
;
A
#
# COMPACT_ATOMS: atom_id res chain seq x y z
N ARG A 1 -20.89 -4.75 2.63
CA ARG A 1 -20.28 -5.59 3.71
C ARG A 1 -18.86 -5.96 3.30
N LYS A 2 -18.00 -6.36 4.24
CA LYS A 2 -16.63 -6.82 3.99
C LYS A 2 -16.28 -8.00 4.91
N LEU A 3 -15.46 -8.93 4.45
CA LEU A 3 -14.81 -9.92 5.31
C LEU A 3 -13.55 -9.28 5.89
N VAL A 4 -13.32 -9.46 7.19
CA VAL A 4 -12.17 -8.90 7.91
C VAL A 4 -11.37 -10.06 8.49
N ILE A 5 -10.09 -10.13 8.15
CA ILE A 5 -9.12 -11.06 8.73
C ILE A 5 -8.05 -10.21 9.42
N SER A 6 -7.83 -10.41 10.71
CA SER A 6 -6.92 -9.55 11.46
C SER A 6 -6.17 -10.24 12.58
N PHE A 7 -5.02 -9.70 12.92
CA PHE A 7 -4.30 -9.99 14.15
C PHE A 7 -3.64 -8.73 14.70
N ILE A 8 -3.22 -8.76 15.95
CA ILE A 8 -2.50 -7.67 16.62
C ILE A 8 -1.17 -8.22 17.11
N ALA A 9 -0.09 -7.49 16.85
CA ALA A 9 1.23 -7.77 17.39
C ALA A 9 1.72 -6.59 18.23
N THR A 10 2.16 -6.88 19.45
CA THR A 10 2.87 -5.93 20.30
C THR A 10 4.37 -6.13 20.11
N VAL A 11 5.08 -5.07 19.71
CA VAL A 11 6.54 -5.07 19.59
C VAL A 11 7.08 -3.99 20.51
N ALA A 12 7.56 -4.44 21.68
CA ALA A 12 7.96 -3.57 22.78
C ALA A 12 6.84 -2.57 23.16
N ASN A 13 6.98 -1.31 22.77
CA ASN A 13 6.10 -0.20 23.15
C ASN A 13 4.95 0.07 22.16
N TYR A 14 4.99 -0.49 20.94
CA TYR A 14 3.96 -0.29 19.91
C TYR A 14 3.06 -1.51 19.76
N GLU A 15 1.79 -1.26 19.43
CA GLU A 15 0.88 -2.27 18.90
C GLU A 15 0.55 -1.98 17.44
N TYR A 16 0.67 -3.01 16.62
CA TYR A 16 0.30 -2.99 15.22
C TYR A 16 -0.84 -3.98 15.00
N ALA A 17 -2.00 -3.45 14.61
CA ALA A 17 -3.15 -4.26 14.24
C ALA A 17 -3.23 -4.35 12.71
N PHE A 18 -3.01 -5.55 12.18
CA PHE A 18 -3.00 -5.84 10.75
C PHE A 18 -4.37 -6.35 10.32
N TYR A 19 -4.93 -5.77 9.28
CA TYR A 19 -6.24 -6.11 8.74
C TYR A 19 -6.16 -6.33 7.24
N TRP A 20 -6.65 -7.48 6.81
CA TRP A 20 -7.05 -7.72 5.43
C TRP A 20 -8.56 -7.56 5.32
N HIS A 21 -9.02 -6.71 4.42
CA HIS A 21 -10.42 -6.57 4.08
C HIS A 21 -10.68 -7.06 2.67
N LEU A 22 -11.66 -7.94 2.51
CA LEU A 22 -12.14 -8.42 1.22
C LEU A 22 -13.55 -7.87 1.00
N PHE A 23 -13.73 -7.10 -0.07
CA PHE A 23 -14.97 -6.41 -0.39
C PHE A 23 -15.77 -7.18 -1.45
N LEU A 24 -17.07 -6.90 -1.53
CA LEU A 24 -17.96 -7.59 -2.47
C LEU A 24 -17.72 -7.21 -3.93
N ASP A 25 -17.13 -6.04 -4.18
CA ASP A 25 -16.74 -5.57 -5.51
C ASP A 25 -15.43 -6.21 -6.01
N GLY A 26 -14.82 -7.10 -5.22
CA GLY A 26 -13.55 -7.75 -5.53
C GLY A 26 -12.32 -6.96 -5.09
N SER A 27 -12.50 -5.77 -4.50
CA SER A 27 -11.41 -4.97 -3.94
C SER A 27 -10.84 -5.62 -2.68
N ILE A 28 -9.53 -5.43 -2.45
CA ILE A 28 -8.79 -5.92 -1.29
C ILE A 28 -8.07 -4.73 -0.64
N GLU A 29 -8.27 -4.53 0.66
CA GLU A 29 -7.54 -3.53 1.44
C GLU A 29 -6.60 -4.23 2.41
N PHE A 30 -5.34 -3.79 2.45
CA PHE A 30 -4.46 -4.08 3.56
C PHE A 30 -4.30 -2.82 4.41
N LEU A 31 -4.58 -2.95 5.70
CA LEU A 31 -4.56 -1.85 6.65
C LEU A 31 -3.77 -2.24 7.89
N VAL A 32 -2.77 -1.43 8.24
CA VAL A 32 -2.12 -1.45 9.54
C VAL A 32 -2.65 -0.29 10.36
N LYS A 33 -3.11 -0.59 11.57
CA LYS A 33 -3.42 0.42 12.59
C LYS A 33 -2.29 0.40 13.62
N ALA A 34 -1.45 1.43 13.60
CA ALA A 34 -0.39 1.62 14.57
C ALA A 34 -0.95 2.41 15.77
N THR A 35 -0.74 1.91 16.98
CA THR A 35 -1.14 2.51 18.25
C THR A 35 -0.10 2.15 19.33
N GLY A 36 -0.30 2.60 20.55
CA GLY A 36 0.54 2.18 21.69
C GLY A 36 1.26 3.33 22.33
N ILE A 37 2.39 3.05 22.97
CA ILE A 37 3.17 4.05 23.71
C ILE A 37 4.37 4.45 22.85
N LEU A 38 4.68 5.75 22.82
CA LEU A 38 5.84 6.26 22.10
C LEU A 38 7.15 5.68 22.66
N SER A 39 8.12 5.42 21.78
CA SER A 39 9.51 5.33 22.23
C SER A 39 9.92 6.73 22.69
N THR A 40 10.38 6.84 23.93
CA THR A 40 10.75 8.13 24.53
C THR A 40 12.25 8.20 24.80
N ALA A 41 12.75 9.42 24.88
CA ALA A 41 14.13 9.72 25.25
C ALA A 41 14.16 10.93 26.20
N ALA A 42 15.30 11.10 26.86
CA ALA A 42 15.56 12.22 27.74
C ALA A 42 16.24 13.37 27.00
N GLN A 43 15.88 14.59 27.34
CA GLN A 43 16.53 15.84 26.93
C GLN A 43 16.63 16.77 28.15
N HIS A 44 17.35 17.89 28.05
CA HIS A 44 17.41 18.82 29.18
C HIS A 44 16.03 19.45 29.45
N PRO A 45 15.71 19.81 30.71
CA PRO A 45 14.48 20.52 31.03
C PRO A 45 14.34 21.81 30.20
N ASN A 46 13.13 22.05 29.70
CA ASN A 46 12.77 23.14 28.79
C ASN A 46 13.50 23.15 27.42
N GLU A 47 14.27 22.12 27.08
CA GLU A 47 14.87 21.97 25.77
C GLU A 47 13.80 21.64 24.71
N LYS A 48 13.99 22.14 23.49
CA LYS A 48 13.18 21.81 22.33
C LYS A 48 14.10 21.40 21.18
N THR A 49 14.37 20.11 21.11
CA THR A 49 15.15 19.53 20.01
C THR A 49 14.38 19.59 18.68
N PRO A 50 15.04 19.89 17.54
CA PRO A 50 14.40 19.81 16.23
C PRO A 50 14.15 18.36 15.76
N TYR A 51 14.66 17.36 16.48
CA TYR A 51 14.60 15.94 16.10
C TYR A 51 13.44 15.17 16.77
N GLY A 52 12.51 15.87 17.41
CA GLY A 52 11.46 15.27 18.22
C GLY A 52 10.48 16.29 18.76
N GLN A 53 9.54 15.79 19.57
CA GLN A 53 8.56 16.60 20.26
C GLN A 53 8.77 16.47 21.76
N ALA A 54 8.99 17.60 22.44
CA ALA A 54 8.95 17.66 23.90
C ALA A 54 7.54 17.27 24.39
N LEU A 55 7.47 16.30 25.31
CA LEU A 55 6.22 15.78 25.88
C LEU A 55 5.91 16.39 27.25
N ASN A 56 6.93 16.93 27.92
CA ASN A 56 6.79 17.78 29.10
C ASN A 56 7.96 18.77 29.19
N ASN A 57 7.93 19.66 30.18
CA ASN A 57 9.01 20.63 30.42
C ASN A 57 10.15 20.06 31.29
N ASP A 58 9.99 18.85 31.84
CA ASP A 58 10.94 18.22 32.77
C ASP A 58 11.98 17.33 32.07
N GLY A 59 11.95 17.26 30.74
CA GLY A 59 12.98 16.58 29.93
C GLY A 59 12.53 15.31 29.21
N LEU A 60 11.24 15.01 29.12
CA LEU A 60 10.72 13.89 28.31
C LEU A 60 10.44 14.35 26.88
N TYR A 61 10.92 13.62 25.88
CA TYR A 61 10.58 13.86 24.48
C TYR A 61 10.40 12.57 23.67
N GLY A 62 9.62 12.65 22.60
CA GLY A 62 9.45 11.58 21.60
C GLY A 62 10.23 11.90 20.33
N PRO A 63 11.24 11.09 19.93
CA PRO A 63 11.98 11.30 18.69
C PRO A 63 11.10 11.11 17.44
N ILE A 64 11.34 11.89 16.39
CA ILE A 64 10.75 11.66 15.06
C ILE A 64 11.25 10.31 14.52
N HIS A 65 10.36 9.51 13.95
CA HIS A 65 10.70 8.19 13.40
C HIS A 65 9.77 7.80 12.25
N GLN A 66 10.12 6.73 11.53
CA GLN A 66 9.26 6.17 10.48
C GLN A 66 8.85 4.74 10.83
N HIS A 67 7.64 4.38 10.46
CA HIS A 67 7.18 2.99 10.44
C HIS A 67 7.02 2.61 8.97
N ILE A 68 7.86 1.70 8.48
CA ILE A 68 7.86 1.27 7.08
C ILE A 68 7.60 -0.23 7.04
N PHE A 69 6.63 -0.61 6.22
CA PHE A 69 6.19 -1.99 6.00
C PHE A 69 6.49 -2.37 4.57
N ASN A 70 6.76 -3.67 4.35
CA ASN A 70 6.83 -4.25 3.02
C ASN A 70 5.95 -5.50 2.98
N VAL A 71 5.12 -5.59 1.95
CA VAL A 71 4.20 -6.71 1.77
C VAL A 71 4.59 -7.46 0.50
N ARG A 72 4.91 -8.74 0.66
CA ARG A 72 5.15 -9.71 -0.40
C ARG A 72 3.80 -10.22 -0.93
N MET A 73 3.55 -10.05 -2.21
CA MET A 73 2.33 -10.49 -2.90
C MET A 73 2.72 -11.37 -4.09
N ASP A 74 2.47 -12.67 -3.92
CA ASP A 74 2.57 -13.68 -4.98
C ASP A 74 1.28 -13.58 -5.82
N PHE A 75 1.36 -13.02 -7.03
CA PHE A 75 0.17 -12.79 -7.83
C PHE A 75 -0.05 -13.94 -8.82
N GLU A 76 -1.29 -14.45 -8.86
CA GLU A 76 -1.78 -15.37 -9.88
C GLU A 76 -3.06 -14.83 -10.51
N VAL A 77 -2.98 -13.65 -11.15
CA VAL A 77 -4.15 -13.02 -11.79
C VAL A 77 -4.63 -13.91 -12.93
N ASP A 78 -5.73 -14.63 -12.72
CA ASP A 78 -6.31 -15.60 -13.66
C ASP A 78 -5.29 -16.62 -14.22
N GLY A 79 -4.33 -17.01 -13.38
CA GLY A 79 -3.23 -17.90 -13.71
C GLY A 79 -1.85 -17.32 -13.37
N PRO A 80 -0.79 -18.16 -13.42
CA PRO A 80 0.53 -17.82 -12.89
C PRO A 80 1.38 -16.93 -13.83
N LEU A 81 1.00 -16.78 -15.10
CA LEU A 81 1.78 -15.98 -16.05
C LEU A 81 1.26 -14.55 -16.07
N ASN A 82 1.96 -13.65 -15.37
CA ASN A 82 1.55 -12.27 -15.23
C ASN A 82 2.63 -11.29 -15.74
N ALA A 83 2.23 -10.04 -15.93
CA ALA A 83 3.09 -8.94 -16.30
C ALA A 83 2.69 -7.69 -15.50
N VAL A 84 3.66 -6.85 -15.15
CA VAL A 84 3.40 -5.62 -14.38
C VAL A 84 3.57 -4.39 -15.26
N TYR A 85 2.62 -3.48 -15.18
CA TYR A 85 2.63 -2.18 -15.85
C TYR A 85 2.69 -1.06 -14.81
N GLU A 86 3.54 -0.06 -15.06
CA GLU A 86 3.41 1.26 -14.44
C GLU A 86 2.45 2.10 -15.28
N VAL A 87 1.42 2.63 -14.65
CA VAL A 87 0.43 3.47 -15.32
C VAL A 87 0.54 4.89 -14.77
N ASP A 88 0.87 5.83 -15.66
CA ASP A 88 0.91 7.27 -15.36
C ASP A 88 -0.20 8.00 -16.12
N THR A 89 -0.74 9.06 -15.53
CA THR A 89 -1.53 10.05 -16.27
C THR A 89 -0.61 11.06 -16.93
N GLU A 90 -0.79 11.27 -18.24
CA GLU A 90 -0.02 12.21 -19.04
C GLU A 90 -0.91 13.18 -19.82
N ILE A 91 -0.37 14.36 -20.08
CA ILE A 91 -0.96 15.35 -20.98
C ILE A 91 -0.40 15.11 -22.39
N PRO A 92 -1.24 14.79 -23.41
CA PRO A 92 -0.77 14.63 -24.78
C PRO A 92 -0.12 15.90 -25.33
N ALA A 93 0.88 15.73 -26.21
CA ALA A 93 1.53 16.87 -26.88
C ALA A 93 0.57 17.60 -27.83
N ASP A 94 -0.28 16.86 -28.54
CA ASP A 94 -1.38 17.39 -29.34
C ASP A 94 -2.63 17.52 -28.48
N ASN A 95 -2.84 18.71 -27.91
CA ASN A 95 -3.91 19.00 -26.96
C ASN A 95 -4.45 20.43 -27.17
N PRO A 96 -5.19 20.68 -28.27
CA PRO A 96 -5.55 22.03 -28.70
C PRO A 96 -6.46 22.77 -27.71
N THR A 97 -7.20 22.05 -26.88
CA THR A 97 -8.07 22.63 -25.83
C THR A 97 -7.41 22.65 -24.46
N TYR A 98 -6.21 22.08 -24.31
CA TYR A 98 -5.46 21.93 -23.05
C TYR A 98 -6.21 21.18 -21.93
N THR A 99 -7.25 20.43 -22.28
CA THR A 99 -8.09 19.69 -21.32
C THR A 99 -7.87 18.18 -21.37
N ALA A 100 -7.22 17.66 -22.42
CA ALA A 100 -7.00 16.24 -22.56
C ALA A 100 -5.90 15.73 -21.62
N PHE A 101 -6.14 14.55 -21.05
CA PHE A 101 -5.18 13.73 -20.35
C PHE A 101 -5.50 12.26 -20.64
N ARG A 102 -4.52 11.37 -20.49
CA ARG A 102 -4.70 9.94 -20.71
C ARG A 102 -3.83 9.11 -19.77
N ALA A 103 -4.28 7.91 -19.47
CA ALA A 103 -3.44 6.89 -18.86
C ALA A 103 -2.47 6.32 -19.91
N VAL A 104 -1.21 6.12 -19.51
CA VAL A 104 -0.17 5.50 -20.33
C VAL A 104 0.40 4.32 -19.59
N ASP A 105 0.15 3.13 -20.13
CA ASP A 105 0.65 1.87 -19.62
C ASP A 105 2.10 1.65 -20.10
N ARG A 106 3.02 1.44 -19.17
CA ARG A 106 4.41 1.05 -19.47
C ARG A 106 4.72 -0.31 -18.86
N LEU A 107 5.00 -1.28 -19.71
CA LEU A 107 5.41 -2.61 -19.29
C LEU A 107 6.75 -2.54 -18.55
N LEU A 108 6.84 -3.20 -17.40
CA LEU A 108 8.08 -3.38 -16.65
C LEU A 108 8.63 -4.75 -17.02
N GLU A 109 9.67 -4.77 -17.85
CA GLU A 109 10.14 -6.02 -18.48
C GLU A 109 11.09 -6.84 -17.61
N THR A 110 11.89 -6.16 -16.79
CA THR A 110 12.92 -6.78 -15.95
C THR A 110 12.84 -6.32 -14.49
N GLU A 111 13.50 -7.06 -13.60
CA GLU A 111 13.52 -6.73 -12.17
C GLU A 111 14.07 -5.34 -11.88
N GLN A 112 15.14 -4.91 -12.56
CA GLN A 112 15.69 -3.55 -12.40
C GLN A 112 14.72 -2.48 -12.91
N ALA A 113 14.06 -2.74 -14.04
CA ALA A 113 13.04 -1.82 -14.55
C ALA A 113 11.87 -1.66 -13.57
N ALA A 114 11.59 -2.69 -12.77
CA ALA A 114 10.48 -2.75 -11.83
C ALA A 114 10.77 -2.21 -10.42
N ILE A 115 11.92 -1.57 -10.21
CA ILE A 115 12.24 -0.83 -8.98
C ILE A 115 11.66 0.59 -9.10
N ARG A 116 10.46 0.83 -8.55
CA ARG A 116 9.70 2.08 -8.78
C ARG A 116 9.35 2.83 -7.51
N LYS A 117 9.27 4.15 -7.63
CA LYS A 117 8.67 5.03 -6.62
C LYS A 117 7.24 5.40 -7.03
N ALA A 118 6.38 5.57 -6.03
CA ALA A 118 5.08 6.19 -6.24
C ALA A 118 5.27 7.66 -6.66
N ASP A 119 4.34 8.17 -7.45
CA ASP A 119 4.35 9.56 -7.92
C ASP A 119 2.92 10.09 -8.00
N SER A 120 2.50 10.83 -6.98
CA SER A 120 1.15 11.40 -6.93
C SER A 120 0.94 12.50 -7.96
N SER A 121 2.01 13.15 -8.44
CA SER A 121 1.91 14.18 -9.48
C SER A 121 1.49 13.61 -10.84
N LYS A 122 1.70 12.30 -11.05
CA LYS A 122 1.31 11.56 -12.24
C LYS A 122 0.07 10.69 -12.02
N HIS A 123 -0.56 10.77 -10.85
CA HIS A 123 -1.61 9.83 -10.45
C HIS A 123 -1.20 8.36 -10.65
N ARG A 124 0.07 8.05 -10.37
CA ARG A 124 0.67 6.75 -10.67
C ARG A 124 -0.01 5.63 -9.91
N PHE A 125 -0.23 4.51 -10.60
CA PHE A 125 -0.53 3.21 -9.99
C PHE A 125 0.16 2.10 -10.77
N TRP A 126 0.14 0.87 -10.24
CA TRP A 126 0.67 -0.30 -10.95
C TRP A 126 -0.41 -1.31 -11.22
N LYS A 127 -0.34 -1.96 -12.38
CA LYS A 127 -1.32 -2.96 -12.82
C LYS A 127 -0.61 -4.29 -13.02
N ILE A 128 -1.11 -5.34 -12.36
CA ILE A 128 -0.67 -6.72 -12.54
C ILE A 128 -1.70 -7.38 -13.45
N ALA A 129 -1.28 -7.78 -14.64
CA ALA A 129 -2.17 -8.24 -15.70
C ALA A 129 -1.77 -9.62 -16.19
N ASN A 130 -2.77 -10.40 -16.59
CA ASN A 130 -2.57 -11.62 -17.37
C ASN A 130 -2.89 -11.33 -18.83
N ARG A 131 -1.87 -11.38 -19.68
CA ARG A 131 -2.01 -11.03 -21.09
C ARG A 131 -2.70 -12.12 -21.91
N GLY A 132 -2.72 -13.36 -21.41
CA GLY A 132 -3.35 -14.52 -22.03
C GLY A 132 -4.84 -14.65 -21.74
N SER A 133 -5.33 -14.05 -20.65
CA SER A 133 -6.76 -13.98 -20.34
C SER A 133 -7.35 -12.61 -20.68
N LYS A 134 -8.52 -12.61 -21.34
CA LYS A 134 -9.15 -11.42 -21.91
C LYS A 134 -10.56 -11.24 -21.39
N ASN A 135 -10.92 -10.00 -21.10
CA ASN A 135 -12.28 -9.60 -20.76
C ASN A 135 -13.17 -9.40 -22.00
N LEU A 136 -14.42 -9.01 -21.79
CA LEU A 136 -15.46 -8.79 -22.81
C LEU A 136 -15.04 -7.84 -23.95
N VAL A 137 -14.12 -6.91 -23.69
CA VAL A 137 -13.62 -5.94 -24.68
C VAL A 137 -12.23 -6.30 -25.22
N ASN A 138 -11.81 -7.56 -25.05
CA ASN A 138 -10.53 -8.10 -25.54
C ASN A 138 -9.29 -7.44 -24.92
N GLU A 139 -9.40 -6.93 -23.69
CA GLU A 139 -8.28 -6.40 -22.92
C GLU A 139 -7.78 -7.42 -21.88
N PRO A 140 -6.48 -7.45 -21.54
CA PRO A 140 -5.96 -8.27 -20.44
C PRO A 140 -6.71 -8.05 -19.13
N VAL A 141 -7.10 -9.13 -18.46
CA VAL A 141 -7.61 -9.06 -17.08
C VAL A 141 -6.50 -8.61 -16.14
N ALA A 142 -6.84 -7.80 -15.13
CA ALA A 142 -5.84 -7.26 -14.24
C ALA A 142 -6.38 -6.89 -12.84
N TYR A 143 -5.47 -6.79 -11.89
CA TYR A 143 -5.66 -6.04 -10.64
C TYR A 143 -4.73 -4.83 -10.63
N ARG A 144 -5.19 -3.71 -10.09
CA ARG A 144 -4.35 -2.52 -9.87
C ARG A 144 -4.01 -2.32 -8.40
N LEU A 145 -2.76 -2.00 -8.12
CA LEU A 145 -2.27 -1.57 -6.82
C LEU A 145 -2.33 -0.04 -6.74
N ILE A 146 -3.15 0.47 -5.83
CA ILE A 146 -3.28 1.89 -5.56
C ILE A 146 -2.29 2.30 -4.46
N PRO A 147 -1.28 3.13 -4.76
CA PRO A 147 -0.32 3.54 -3.75
C PRO A 147 -0.93 4.54 -2.78
N THR A 148 -1.27 4.08 -1.58
CA THR A 148 -1.52 4.96 -0.42
C THR A 148 -0.39 4.85 0.57
N ASN A 149 -0.17 5.91 1.36
CA ASN A 149 0.89 5.98 2.37
C ASN A 149 2.29 5.61 1.83
N ALA A 150 2.54 5.90 0.55
CA ALA A 150 3.71 5.46 -0.19
C ALA A 150 4.97 6.30 0.13
N ILE A 151 5.38 6.31 1.39
CA ILE A 151 6.64 6.95 1.80
C ILE A 151 7.83 6.01 1.57
N THR A 152 9.02 6.58 1.50
CA THR A 152 10.29 5.84 1.49
C THR A 152 11.13 6.22 2.70
N LEU A 153 12.17 5.43 2.97
CA LEU A 153 13.10 5.68 4.07
C LEU A 153 13.77 7.06 3.93
N ALA A 154 13.70 7.86 5.00
CA ALA A 154 14.22 9.23 5.04
C ALA A 154 15.70 9.31 5.42
N ALA A 155 16.25 8.27 6.06
CA ALA A 155 17.65 8.23 6.45
C ALA A 155 18.59 8.38 5.24
N ASP A 156 19.77 8.95 5.44
CA ASP A 156 20.81 9.09 4.41
C ASP A 156 21.22 7.72 3.85
N ASP A 157 21.60 7.65 2.57
CA ASP A 157 22.02 6.40 1.91
C ASP A 157 23.23 5.74 2.57
N LYS A 158 24.10 6.51 3.22
CA LYS A 158 25.28 5.97 3.93
C LYS A 158 24.95 5.40 5.30
N ALA A 159 23.74 5.60 5.82
CA ALA A 159 23.37 5.11 7.15
C ALA A 159 23.25 3.58 7.19
N HIS A 160 23.66 2.95 8.30
CA HIS A 160 23.54 1.50 8.48
C HIS A 160 22.10 0.98 8.31
N VAL A 161 21.10 1.75 8.77
CA VAL A 161 19.68 1.38 8.58
C VAL A 161 19.32 1.29 7.11
N SER A 162 19.84 2.21 6.30
CA SER A 162 19.58 2.28 4.86
C SER A 162 20.21 1.12 4.12
N GLN A 163 21.44 0.76 4.48
CA GLN A 163 22.14 -0.40 3.92
C GLN A 163 21.39 -1.71 4.21
N ARG A 164 20.77 -1.83 5.38
CA ARG A 164 20.04 -3.04 5.81
C ARG A 164 18.59 -3.09 5.32
N ALA A 165 17.99 -1.95 5.02
CA ALA A 165 16.57 -1.83 4.64
C ALA A 165 16.42 -1.27 3.23
N GLN A 166 17.24 -1.73 2.27
CA GLN A 166 17.21 -1.23 0.89
C GLN A 166 15.84 -1.36 0.23
N PHE A 167 15.04 -2.37 0.60
CA PHE A 167 13.65 -2.50 0.15
C PHE A 167 12.80 -1.25 0.41
N ALA A 168 13.15 -0.47 1.44
CA ALA A 168 12.44 0.75 1.85
C ALA A 168 12.80 1.99 1.01
N ARG A 169 13.72 1.87 0.05
CA ARG A 169 14.14 2.98 -0.84
C ARG A 169 13.21 3.22 -2.01
N ASN A 170 12.39 2.24 -2.34
CA ASN A 170 11.41 2.28 -3.43
C ASN A 170 10.08 1.71 -2.94
N ASN A 171 8.98 2.11 -3.57
CA ASN A 171 7.64 1.68 -3.19
C ASN A 171 7.24 0.36 -3.84
N LEU A 172 7.68 0.13 -5.07
CA LEU A 172 7.44 -1.12 -5.79
C LEU A 172 8.77 -1.79 -6.10
N TRP A 173 8.81 -3.09 -5.89
CA TRP A 173 9.76 -4.01 -6.49
C TRP A 173 8.97 -5.17 -7.10
N VAL A 174 9.46 -5.71 -8.21
CA VAL A 174 8.92 -6.93 -8.80
C VAL A 174 10.08 -7.87 -9.08
N THR A 175 9.95 -9.12 -8.63
CA THR A 175 10.93 -10.17 -8.88
C THR A 175 10.28 -11.32 -9.62
N ALA A 176 11.07 -12.08 -10.37
CA ALA A 176 10.64 -13.42 -10.77
C ALA A 176 10.46 -14.27 -9.50
N TYR A 177 9.49 -15.19 -9.50
CA TYR A 177 9.27 -16.06 -8.34
C TYR A 177 10.49 -16.95 -8.07
N ASP A 178 10.96 -16.93 -6.82
CA ASP A 178 11.83 -17.96 -6.26
C ASP A 178 11.32 -18.31 -4.86
N ARG A 179 11.19 -19.62 -4.59
CA ARG A 179 10.72 -20.15 -3.30
C ARG A 179 11.62 -19.76 -2.12
N ALA A 180 12.91 -19.52 -2.37
CA ALA A 180 13.88 -19.11 -1.35
C ALA A 180 13.81 -17.61 -1.03
N GLU A 181 13.28 -16.79 -1.94
CA GLU A 181 13.18 -15.34 -1.79
C GLU A 181 11.92 -14.96 -0.97
N ARG A 182 12.09 -14.86 0.35
CA ARG A 182 10.96 -14.65 1.30
C ARG A 182 10.95 -13.29 1.98
N PHE A 183 12.12 -12.82 2.41
CA PHE A 183 12.25 -11.68 3.31
C PHE A 183 12.99 -10.53 2.63
N PRO A 184 12.36 -9.35 2.46
CA PRO A 184 12.91 -8.26 1.64
C PRO A 184 14.20 -7.64 2.21
N ALA A 185 14.48 -7.88 3.49
CA ALA A 185 15.69 -7.46 4.20
C ALA A 185 16.70 -8.61 4.44
N GLY A 186 16.52 -9.75 3.77
CA GLY A 186 17.32 -10.97 3.94
C GLY A 186 16.83 -11.89 5.07
N GLU A 187 17.35 -13.12 5.10
CA GLU A 187 16.91 -14.18 6.02
C GLU A 187 17.17 -13.86 7.50
N PHE A 188 18.33 -13.25 7.81
CA PHE A 188 18.76 -12.94 9.17
C PHE A 188 19.02 -11.44 9.33
N PRO A 189 17.97 -10.61 9.53
CA PRO A 189 18.13 -9.17 9.52
C PRO A 189 18.85 -8.63 10.75
N ASN A 190 18.84 -9.34 11.89
CA ASN A 190 19.50 -8.88 13.11
C ASN A 190 21.02 -8.80 12.93
N GLN A 191 21.61 -7.62 13.20
CA GLN A 191 23.04 -7.32 12.98
C GLN A 191 23.55 -7.55 11.55
N SER A 192 22.67 -7.73 10.55
CA SER A 192 23.05 -7.84 9.15
C SER A 192 23.82 -6.59 8.69
N THR A 193 24.77 -6.79 7.77
CA THR A 193 25.47 -5.71 7.07
C THR A 193 24.69 -5.17 5.87
N GLY A 194 23.55 -5.79 5.53
CA GLY A 194 22.76 -5.45 4.35
C GLY A 194 23.23 -6.13 3.06
N SER A 195 23.83 -7.31 3.16
CA SER A 195 24.37 -8.05 2.00
C SER A 195 23.37 -9.05 1.37
N ASP A 196 22.09 -8.98 1.72
CA ASP A 196 21.03 -9.89 1.25
C ASP A 196 19.68 -9.13 1.17
N GLY A 197 18.67 -9.75 0.55
CA GLY A 197 17.32 -9.24 0.36
C GLY A 197 17.07 -8.71 -1.05
N LEU A 198 15.99 -7.95 -1.21
CA LEU A 198 15.45 -7.56 -2.52
C LEU A 198 16.49 -6.91 -3.43
N HIS A 199 17.28 -5.97 -2.88
CA HIS A 199 18.27 -5.23 -3.65
C HIS A 199 19.44 -6.09 -4.17
N VAL A 200 19.64 -7.29 -3.62
CA VAL A 200 20.62 -8.27 -4.12
C VAL A 200 19.96 -9.14 -5.18
N TRP A 201 18.76 -9.67 -4.91
CA TRP A 201 18.06 -10.57 -5.83
C TRP A 201 17.78 -9.89 -7.18
N THR A 202 17.35 -8.62 -7.15
CA THR A 202 17.06 -7.88 -8.39
C THR A 202 18.30 -7.59 -9.23
N GLN A 203 19.52 -7.80 -8.74
CA GLN A 203 20.75 -7.65 -9.54
C GLN A 203 20.86 -8.73 -10.63
N ALA A 204 20.14 -9.85 -10.48
CA ALA A 204 20.03 -10.86 -11.52
C ALA A 204 19.28 -10.34 -12.76
N ASP A 205 18.50 -9.26 -12.59
CA ASP A 205 17.74 -8.57 -13.64
C ASP A 205 16.91 -9.53 -14.51
N ARG A 206 16.24 -10.47 -13.86
CA ARG A 206 15.47 -11.52 -14.54
C ARG A 206 14.34 -10.90 -15.35
N ASN A 207 13.94 -11.58 -16.43
CA ASN A 207 12.69 -11.27 -17.12
C ASN A 207 11.50 -11.54 -16.19
N ILE A 208 10.55 -10.61 -16.15
CA ILE A 208 9.30 -10.72 -15.38
C ILE A 208 8.06 -10.58 -16.26
N VAL A 209 8.21 -10.60 -17.59
CA VAL A 209 7.07 -10.57 -18.53
C VAL A 209 6.52 -11.97 -18.76
N ASP A 210 5.22 -12.11 -18.51
CA ASP A 210 4.46 -13.34 -18.68
C ASP A 210 5.12 -14.50 -17.90
N GLN A 211 5.54 -14.21 -16.67
CA GLN A 211 6.18 -15.12 -15.72
C GLN A 211 5.38 -15.22 -14.43
N ASP A 212 5.70 -16.25 -13.65
CA ASP A 212 5.41 -16.27 -12.21
C ASP A 212 6.26 -15.20 -11.52
N LEU A 213 5.60 -14.26 -10.85
CA LEU A 213 6.23 -13.05 -10.32
C LEU A 213 5.70 -12.68 -8.93
N VAL A 214 6.54 -12.00 -8.17
CA VAL A 214 6.23 -11.51 -6.83
C VAL A 214 6.32 -10.00 -6.82
N VAL A 215 5.25 -9.35 -6.39
CA VAL A 215 5.20 -7.91 -6.14
C VAL A 215 5.51 -7.63 -4.68
N TRP A 216 6.43 -6.72 -4.43
CA TRP A 216 6.82 -6.29 -3.09
C TRP A 216 6.49 -4.81 -2.94
N TYR A 217 5.52 -4.50 -2.09
CA TYR A 217 5.05 -3.12 -1.92
C TYR A 217 5.46 -2.54 -0.57
N THR A 218 6.19 -1.43 -0.62
CA THR A 218 6.67 -0.65 0.53
C THR A 218 5.81 0.59 0.75
N PHE A 219 5.31 0.74 1.98
CA PHE A 219 4.53 1.89 2.43
C PHE A 219 4.77 2.15 3.92
N GLY A 220 4.25 3.25 4.47
CA GLY A 220 4.48 3.57 5.87
C GLY A 220 3.93 4.91 6.34
N MET A 221 4.30 5.29 7.56
CA MET A 221 4.06 6.63 8.11
C MET A 221 5.36 7.29 8.56
N HIS A 222 5.49 8.58 8.27
CA HIS A 222 6.48 9.44 8.87
C HIS A 222 5.87 10.06 10.11
N HIS A 223 6.31 9.62 11.28
CA HIS A 223 5.72 9.98 12.54
C HIS A 223 6.48 11.17 13.16
N VAL A 224 5.99 12.36 12.82
CA VAL A 224 6.33 13.58 13.56
C VAL A 224 5.46 13.59 14.80
N VAL A 225 6.04 13.16 15.93
CA VAL A 225 5.36 12.97 17.21
C VAL A 225 4.65 14.26 17.66
N ARG A 226 3.46 14.13 18.24
CA ARG A 226 2.66 15.24 18.80
C ARG A 226 2.38 15.02 20.28
N LEU A 227 1.88 16.05 20.96
CA LEU A 227 1.52 15.96 22.37
C LEU A 227 0.36 14.98 22.61
N GLU A 228 -0.59 14.92 21.68
CA GLU A 228 -1.75 14.04 21.73
C GLU A 228 -1.37 12.55 21.65
N ASP A 229 -0.13 12.26 21.24
CA ASP A 229 0.36 10.89 21.14
C ASP A 229 0.88 10.36 22.50
N TRP A 230 0.90 11.19 23.55
CA TRP A 230 1.32 10.82 24.91
C TRP A 230 0.16 10.92 25.93
N PRO A 231 0.03 9.97 26.88
CA PRO A 231 0.90 8.81 27.13
C PRO A 231 0.61 7.59 26.24
N VAL A 232 -0.54 7.56 25.58
CA VAL A 232 -0.93 6.49 24.65
C VAL A 232 -1.40 7.13 23.36
N MET A 233 -0.73 6.75 22.27
CA MET A 233 -0.96 7.27 20.93
C MET A 233 -2.33 6.81 20.40
N PRO A 234 -3.21 7.72 19.95
CA PRO A 234 -4.40 7.35 19.19
C PRO A 234 -4.02 6.66 17.89
N ARG A 235 -4.82 5.68 17.46
CA ARG A 235 -4.48 4.88 16.27
C ARG A 235 -4.25 5.74 15.02
N GLN A 236 -3.19 5.44 14.29
CA GLN A 236 -2.94 5.91 12.93
C GLN A 236 -3.14 4.77 11.93
N ASN A 237 -3.79 5.05 10.80
CA ASN A 237 -4.13 4.08 9.78
C ASN A 237 -3.19 4.26 8.58
N ILE A 238 -2.55 3.19 8.14
CA ILE A 238 -1.73 3.16 6.93
C ILE A 238 -1.96 1.87 6.16
N GLY A 239 -1.89 1.90 4.84
CA GLY A 239 -2.22 0.73 4.04
C GLY A 239 -2.12 0.96 2.55
N PHE A 240 -2.78 0.08 1.80
CA PHE A 240 -2.99 0.17 0.36
C PHE A 240 -4.22 -0.62 -0.08
N MET A 241 -4.63 -0.36 -1.32
CA MET A 241 -5.75 -1.03 -1.98
C MET A 241 -5.28 -1.80 -3.21
N LEU A 242 -5.85 -2.97 -3.42
CA LEU A 242 -5.84 -3.68 -4.69
C LEU A 242 -7.27 -3.68 -5.24
N GLU A 243 -7.44 -3.33 -6.50
CA GLU A 243 -8.76 -3.22 -7.11
C GLU A 243 -8.79 -4.00 -8.44
N PRO A 244 -9.89 -4.71 -8.75
CA PRO A 244 -10.07 -5.29 -10.07
C PRO A 244 -10.02 -4.21 -11.15
N HIS A 245 -9.26 -4.43 -12.22
CA HIS A 245 -9.15 -3.51 -13.35
C HIS A 245 -9.38 -4.26 -14.66
N GLY A 246 -10.64 -4.32 -15.09
CA GLY A 246 -11.04 -5.13 -16.24
C GLY A 246 -10.92 -6.64 -15.99
N PHE A 247 -10.86 -7.07 -14.72
CA PHE A 247 -10.91 -8.49 -14.35
C PHE A 247 -12.32 -9.08 -14.51
N PHE A 248 -13.34 -8.31 -14.14
CA PHE A 248 -14.74 -8.66 -14.38
C PHE A 248 -15.26 -7.93 -15.63
N ASP A 249 -16.17 -8.56 -16.36
CA ASP A 249 -16.79 -7.98 -17.56
C ASP A 249 -17.82 -6.88 -17.27
N GLN A 250 -18.25 -6.79 -16.01
CA GLN A 250 -19.19 -5.79 -15.49
C GLN A 250 -19.02 -5.67 -13.98
N ASN A 251 -19.76 -4.75 -13.35
CA ASN A 251 -19.76 -4.62 -11.90
C ASN A 251 -20.16 -5.97 -11.24
N PRO A 252 -19.28 -6.61 -10.45
CA PRO A 252 -19.53 -7.93 -9.87
C PRO A 252 -20.59 -7.90 -8.75
N THR A 253 -21.09 -6.73 -8.35
CA THR A 253 -22.10 -6.58 -7.29
C THR A 253 -23.53 -6.42 -7.81
N LEU A 254 -23.77 -6.49 -9.12
CA LEU A 254 -25.11 -6.25 -9.70
C LEU A 254 -26.15 -7.29 -9.26
N ASN A 255 -25.72 -8.46 -8.79
CA ASN A 255 -26.58 -9.52 -8.29
C ASN A 255 -26.80 -9.46 -6.77
N LEU A 256 -26.32 -8.42 -6.08
CA LEU A 256 -26.59 -8.28 -4.65
C LEU A 256 -28.07 -7.98 -4.43
N PRO A 257 -28.71 -8.62 -3.42
CA PRO A 257 -30.09 -8.33 -3.11
C PRO A 257 -30.24 -6.88 -2.66
N ALA A 258 -31.34 -6.24 -3.04
CA ALA A 258 -31.71 -4.95 -2.48
C ALA A 258 -31.80 -5.08 -0.96
N THR A 259 -31.20 -4.12 -0.24
CA THR A 259 -31.55 -3.92 1.16
C THR A 259 -33.02 -3.55 1.18
N ILE A 260 -33.87 -4.45 1.69
CA ILE A 260 -35.25 -4.15 2.01
C ILE A 260 -35.20 -3.10 3.13
N GLU A 261 -35.11 -1.82 2.76
CA GLU A 261 -35.63 -0.79 3.63
C GLU A 261 -37.11 -1.10 3.77
N ALA A 262 -37.58 -1.24 5.00
CA ALA A 262 -39.00 -1.38 5.27
C ALA A 262 -39.67 -0.12 4.71
N THR A 263 -40.14 -0.20 3.47
CA THR A 263 -40.98 0.82 2.89
C THR A 263 -42.17 0.94 3.81
N THR A 264 -42.28 2.08 4.49
CA THR A 264 -43.51 2.49 5.16
C THR A 264 -44.65 2.23 4.19
N ASP A 265 -45.56 1.40 4.66
CA ASP A 265 -46.83 1.02 4.06
C ASP A 265 -47.39 2.13 3.14
N PRO A 266 -47.67 1.88 1.84
CA PRO A 266 -48.35 2.86 1.00
C PRO A 266 -49.82 3.11 1.43
N GLY A 267 -50.30 2.47 2.50
CA GLY A 267 -51.69 2.45 2.92
C GLY A 267 -52.22 3.60 3.80
N GLN A 268 -51.55 4.77 3.92
CA GLN A 268 -52.01 5.82 4.86
C GLN A 268 -51.99 7.29 4.39
N CYS A 269 -52.06 7.56 3.08
CA CYS A 269 -52.33 8.92 2.59
C CYS A 269 -53.52 8.88 1.62
N CYS A 270 -54.74 8.95 2.16
CA CYS A 270 -55.98 9.45 1.55
C CYS A 270 -57.18 8.75 2.18
N ASN A 271 -57.54 9.11 3.41
CA ASN A 271 -58.91 8.98 3.88
C ASN A 271 -59.18 9.95 5.04
N GLY A 272 -60.05 10.92 4.77
CA GLY A 272 -60.79 11.64 5.79
C GLY A 272 -60.48 13.12 5.89
N HIS A 273 -61.30 13.97 5.26
CA HIS A 273 -62.27 14.79 5.99
C HIS A 273 -63.32 15.34 5.01
N GLN A 274 -64.49 14.70 5.00
CA GLN A 274 -65.77 15.36 4.71
C GLN A 274 -66.45 15.61 6.05
N SER A 275 -66.63 16.88 6.40
CA SER A 275 -67.78 17.44 7.13
C SER A 275 -67.64 18.96 7.12
#